data_AF-A0A7S1R452-F1
#
_entry.id   AF-A0A7S1R452-F1
#
_cell.length_a   1.000
_cell.length_b   1.000
_cell.length_c   1.000
_cell.angle_alpha   90.00
_cell.angle_beta   90.00
_cell.angle_gamma   90.00
#
_symmetry.space_group_name_H-M   'P 1'
#
loop_
_entity.id
_entity.type
_entity.pdbx_description
1 polymer ?
#
loop_
_entity_poly.entity_id
_entity_poly.type
_entity_poly.pdbx_seq_one_letter_code
_entity_poly.pdbx_strand_id
1 'polypeptide(L)'
;TVSVLYWVAPMTGTAATVKYHVSDFLQDRHPYNVEQSYTAQRAREAGRVHNGLMPQGLDTLLESLADDEVNAVQKAVALRHIHAHSAAAEKKIVLLRKGIVPSLAKLLSGAPSHLIEQLAMQIFRSLCVLPQGAHCVIAEGGLACVIRCLSDRSDTEEREEGRTSAASAVSLIAGSWASRAWVLGMACPPDMELDKYSVPTRTEAEAAQLSQSLCDVLVSCVEKDAGSPHIVAHALSAISQLSLERTGLQQCLIAGALRATAGALERFSREDVWVYSESTVETETVLHGATAVWHLALDDVGKRDAAELPFVQHLGRLIAFVLPVKDKLLALKAALAGAACALTMHPPLKQEAIAPLTNLGGEPASLMDLVLRLLQQANDTYEPIYQAQKHGRPNPTPGVKLENAAAVVKNCIQAVRLIVELPAARDVLLDQLRGDDTYTLRRQLFYQTPFQEAFGVRPV
;
A
#
# COMPACT_ATOMS: atom_id res chain seq x y z
N THR A 1 11.26 -9.46 31.90
CA THR A 1 9.80 -9.60 31.66
C THR A 1 9.47 -8.78 30.44
N VAL A 2 9.50 -9.42 29.27
CA VAL A 2 9.33 -8.75 27.97
C VAL A 2 7.84 -8.60 27.72
N SER A 3 7.30 -7.43 28.03
CA SER A 3 5.92 -7.08 27.69
C SER A 3 5.81 -6.98 26.16
N VAL A 4 5.07 -7.91 25.57
CA VAL A 4 4.68 -7.90 24.16
C VAL A 4 3.83 -6.66 23.92
N LEU A 5 4.45 -5.60 23.40
CA LEU A 5 3.78 -4.40 22.94
C LEU A 5 3.02 -4.74 21.66
N TYR A 6 1.69 -4.76 21.74
CA TYR A 6 0.82 -4.81 20.57
C TYR A 6 1.04 -3.54 19.72
N TRP A 7 1.65 -3.73 18.55
CA TRP A 7 1.79 -2.68 17.55
C TRP A 7 0.47 -2.57 16.78
N VAL A 8 -0.30 -1.52 17.06
CA VAL A 8 -1.42 -1.13 16.20
C VAL A 8 -0.82 -0.48 14.96
N ALA A 9 -0.65 -1.27 13.90
CA ALA A 9 -0.56 -0.73 12.55
C ALA A 9 -1.85 0.08 12.29
N PRO A 10 -1.80 1.22 11.57
CA PRO A 10 -3.02 1.86 11.13
C PRO A 10 -3.74 0.88 10.21
N MET A 11 -4.77 0.21 10.75
CA MET A 11 -5.77 -0.43 9.92
C MET A 11 -6.37 0.69 9.09
N THR A 12 -6.01 0.76 7.82
CA THR A 12 -6.78 1.51 6.84
C THR A 12 -8.14 0.84 6.78
N GLY A 13 -9.06 1.33 7.62
CA GLY A 13 -10.47 1.02 7.55
C GLY A 13 -11.03 1.56 6.25
N THR A 14 -10.76 0.88 5.14
CA THR A 14 -11.61 0.91 3.95
C THR A 14 -12.82 0.00 4.19
N ALA A 15 -13.49 0.20 5.32
CA ALA A 15 -14.89 -0.15 5.50
C ALA A 15 -15.73 1.12 5.26
N ALA A 16 -15.50 1.78 4.13
CA ALA A 16 -16.40 2.81 3.64
C ALA A 16 -17.57 2.11 2.97
N THR A 17 -18.56 1.76 3.79
CA THR A 17 -19.99 1.74 3.45
C THR A 17 -20.30 1.53 1.97
N VAL A 18 -20.31 0.28 1.52
CA VAL A 18 -21.22 -0.10 0.43
C VAL A 18 -22.61 0.12 1.00
N LYS A 19 -23.26 1.23 0.61
CA LYS A 19 -24.71 1.34 0.79
C LYS A 19 -25.29 0.16 0.02
N TYR A 20 -25.71 -0.87 0.74
CA TYR A 20 -26.52 -1.92 0.18
C TYR A 20 -27.75 -1.25 -0.44
N HIS A 21 -27.83 -1.21 -1.76
CA HIS A 21 -29.11 -1.10 -2.45
C HIS A 21 -29.81 -2.45 -2.26
N VAL A 22 -30.28 -2.69 -1.03
CA VAL A 22 -31.28 -3.72 -0.79
C VAL A 22 -32.56 -3.20 -1.42
N SER A 23 -32.78 -3.60 -2.68
CA SER A 23 -34.10 -3.92 -3.24
C SER A 23 -35.29 -3.18 -2.59
N ASP A 24 -35.62 -2.01 -3.11
CA ASP A 24 -36.88 -1.27 -2.87
C ASP A 24 -38.14 -2.00 -3.41
N PHE A 25 -38.04 -3.26 -3.85
CA PHE A 25 -39.16 -3.99 -4.47
C PHE A 25 -40.21 -4.55 -3.52
N LEU A 26 -40.18 -4.20 -2.23
CA LEU A 26 -41.18 -4.67 -1.25
C LEU A 26 -42.33 -3.67 -1.00
N GLN A 27 -42.22 -2.41 -1.45
CA GLN A 27 -43.29 -1.41 -1.26
C GLN A 27 -44.26 -1.29 -2.46
N ASP A 28 -43.90 -1.85 -3.62
CA ASP A 28 -44.63 -1.62 -4.89
C ASP A 28 -45.77 -2.62 -5.18
N ARG A 29 -46.18 -3.45 -4.23
CA ARG A 29 -47.22 -4.46 -4.53
C ARG A 29 -48.66 -3.96 -4.53
N HIS A 30 -49.00 -2.75 -4.06
CA HIS A 30 -50.37 -2.23 -4.25
C HIS A 30 -50.47 -0.69 -4.17
N PRO A 31 -51.30 -0.05 -5.03
CA PRO A 31 -52.13 -0.66 -6.08
C PRO A 31 -51.37 -0.89 -7.40
N TYR A 32 -51.79 -1.91 -8.14
CA TYR A 32 -51.20 -2.36 -9.41
C TYR A 32 -51.08 -1.22 -10.43
N ASN A 33 -49.85 -0.80 -10.74
CA ASN A 33 -49.59 0.19 -11.78
C ASN A 33 -49.52 -0.49 -13.15
N VAL A 34 -50.47 -0.17 -14.04
CA VAL A 34 -50.56 -0.71 -15.40
C VAL A 34 -49.32 -0.36 -16.24
N GLU A 35 -48.65 0.76 -15.95
CA GLU A 35 -47.37 1.14 -16.59
C GLU A 35 -46.20 0.23 -16.16
N GLN A 36 -46.35 -0.48 -15.02
CA GLN A 36 -45.39 -1.46 -14.54
C GLN A 36 -45.69 -2.90 -15.01
N SER A 37 -46.79 -3.13 -15.73
CA SER A 37 -47.17 -4.44 -16.24
C SER A 37 -46.24 -4.98 -17.35
N TYR A 38 -46.28 -6.30 -17.58
CA TYR A 38 -45.52 -7.01 -18.63
C TYR A 38 -45.72 -6.43 -20.04
N THR A 39 -46.88 -5.81 -20.33
CA THR A 39 -47.17 -5.22 -21.64
C THR A 39 -46.39 -3.92 -21.89
N ALA A 40 -46.05 -3.18 -20.83
CA ALA A 40 -45.22 -1.97 -20.89
C ALA A 40 -43.70 -2.25 -20.80
N GLN A 41 -43.29 -3.53 -20.69
CA GLN A 41 -41.90 -3.93 -20.60
C GLN A 41 -41.10 -3.57 -21.87
N ARG A 42 -41.68 -3.79 -23.06
CA ARG A 42 -41.01 -3.44 -24.33
C ARG A 42 -40.73 -1.94 -24.49
N ALA A 43 -41.59 -1.08 -23.96
CA ALA A 43 -41.38 0.37 -23.99
C ALA A 43 -40.36 0.84 -22.93
N ARG A 44 -40.28 0.17 -21.78
CA ARG A 44 -39.23 0.39 -20.76
C ARG A 44 -37.87 -0.17 -21.15
N GLU A 45 -37.85 -1.19 -22.00
CA GLU A 45 -36.63 -1.81 -22.53
C GLU A 45 -36.17 -1.16 -23.85
N ALA A 46 -37.02 -0.34 -24.49
CA ALA A 46 -36.64 0.52 -25.59
C ALA A 46 -35.62 1.57 -25.10
N GLY A 47 -34.34 1.32 -25.40
CA GLY A 47 -33.21 2.13 -24.90
C GLY A 47 -32.34 1.43 -23.86
N ARG A 48 -32.68 0.21 -23.41
CA ARG A 48 -31.71 -0.64 -22.72
C ARG A 48 -30.71 -1.15 -23.75
N VAL A 49 -29.49 -0.61 -23.71
CA VAL A 49 -28.34 -1.21 -24.39
C VAL A 49 -28.32 -2.69 -24.02
N HIS A 50 -28.37 -3.57 -25.02
CA HIS A 50 -28.33 -5.02 -24.82
C HIS A 50 -27.21 -5.33 -23.82
N ASN A 51 -27.58 -5.72 -22.59
CA ASN A 51 -26.62 -6.30 -21.66
C ASN A 51 -26.22 -7.63 -22.30
N GLY A 52 -25.11 -7.65 -23.06
CA GLY A 52 -24.57 -8.82 -23.78
C GLY A 52 -24.17 -10.01 -22.90
N LEU A 53 -24.76 -10.14 -21.72
CA LEU A 53 -24.65 -11.21 -20.74
C LEU A 53 -25.95 -12.01 -20.73
N MET A 54 -26.32 -12.57 -21.88
CA MET A 54 -26.97 -13.88 -21.78
C MET A 54 -25.91 -14.83 -21.21
N PRO A 55 -26.22 -15.70 -20.22
CA PRO A 55 -25.24 -16.66 -19.69
C PRO A 55 -24.50 -17.43 -20.78
N GLN A 56 -25.21 -17.75 -21.87
CA GLN A 56 -24.67 -18.36 -23.09
C GLN A 56 -23.59 -17.50 -23.77
N GLY A 57 -23.75 -16.17 -23.80
CA GLY A 57 -22.79 -15.26 -24.41
C GLY A 57 -21.47 -15.17 -23.64
N LEU A 58 -21.48 -15.28 -22.31
CA LEU A 58 -20.23 -15.33 -21.54
C LEU A 58 -19.48 -16.64 -21.78
N ASP A 59 -20.19 -17.77 -21.83
CA ASP A 59 -19.58 -19.07 -22.12
C ASP A 59 -18.92 -19.05 -23.51
N THR A 60 -19.61 -18.51 -24.53
CA THR A 60 -19.02 -18.31 -25.87
C THR A 60 -17.79 -17.42 -25.87
N LEU A 61 -17.78 -16.34 -25.06
CA LEU A 61 -16.61 -15.48 -24.94
C LEU A 61 -15.42 -16.23 -24.34
N LEU A 62 -15.64 -17.01 -23.27
CA LEU A 62 -14.58 -17.80 -22.64
C LEU A 62 -14.05 -18.90 -23.55
N GLU A 63 -14.93 -19.61 -24.25
CA GLU A 63 -14.57 -20.61 -25.26
C GLU A 63 -13.70 -19.99 -26.36
N SER A 64 -14.05 -18.79 -26.84
CA SER A 64 -13.27 -18.09 -27.87
C SER A 64 -11.85 -17.72 -27.43
N LEU A 65 -11.59 -17.56 -26.12
CA LEU A 65 -10.24 -17.32 -25.60
C LEU A 65 -9.39 -18.60 -25.64
N ALA A 66 -10.03 -19.76 -25.45
CA ALA A 66 -9.36 -21.05 -25.37
C ALA A 66 -9.18 -21.74 -26.73
N ASP A 67 -9.90 -21.26 -27.75
CA ASP A 67 -9.88 -21.76 -29.12
C ASP A 67 -8.68 -21.20 -29.91
N ASP A 68 -7.86 -22.09 -30.47
CA ASP A 68 -6.67 -21.73 -31.24
C ASP A 68 -7.00 -21.25 -32.66
N GLU A 69 -8.20 -21.55 -33.18
CA GLU A 69 -8.67 -21.08 -34.49
C GLU A 69 -9.10 -19.59 -34.46
N VAL A 70 -9.44 -19.09 -33.27
CA VAL A 70 -9.85 -17.69 -33.08
C VAL A 70 -8.62 -16.78 -33.13
N ASN A 71 -8.64 -15.82 -34.05
CA ASN A 71 -7.51 -14.91 -34.25
C ASN A 71 -7.35 -13.91 -33.08
N ALA A 72 -6.16 -13.29 -33.01
CA ALA A 72 -5.80 -12.37 -31.93
C ALA A 72 -6.74 -11.14 -31.82
N VAL A 73 -7.29 -10.66 -32.95
CA VAL A 73 -8.20 -9.50 -32.96
C VAL A 73 -9.53 -9.86 -32.28
N GLN A 74 -10.10 -11.01 -32.62
CA GLN A 74 -11.32 -11.51 -32.00
C GLN A 74 -11.12 -11.81 -30.51
N LYS A 75 -9.98 -12.41 -30.14
CA LYS A 75 -9.61 -12.60 -28.72
C LYS A 75 -9.52 -11.27 -27.97
N ALA A 76 -8.91 -10.24 -28.56
CA ALA A 76 -8.83 -8.92 -27.95
C ALA A 76 -10.23 -8.27 -27.78
N VAL A 77 -11.14 -8.44 -28.75
CA VAL A 77 -12.54 -7.98 -28.62
C VAL A 77 -13.24 -8.71 -27.47
N ALA A 78 -13.10 -10.04 -27.38
CA ALA A 78 -13.67 -10.82 -26.30
C ALA A 78 -13.15 -10.36 -24.92
N LEU A 79 -11.84 -10.15 -24.79
CA LEU A 79 -11.22 -9.64 -23.57
C LEU A 79 -11.72 -8.24 -23.20
N ARG A 80 -11.94 -7.33 -24.16
CA ARG A 80 -12.52 -6.01 -23.90
C ARG A 80 -13.93 -6.12 -23.32
N HIS A 81 -14.76 -7.01 -23.85
CA HIS A 81 -16.10 -7.26 -23.31
C HIS A 81 -16.05 -7.85 -21.90
N ILE A 82 -15.17 -8.82 -21.67
CA ILE A 82 -14.95 -9.40 -20.33
C ILE A 82 -14.46 -8.34 -19.35
N HIS A 83 -13.50 -7.50 -19.74
CA HIS A 83 -12.98 -6.42 -18.90
C HIS A 83 -14.07 -5.41 -18.54
N ALA A 84 -14.88 -4.98 -19.50
CA ALA A 84 -16.03 -4.10 -19.24
C ALA A 84 -17.03 -4.72 -18.25
N HIS A 85 -17.22 -6.04 -18.29
CA HIS A 85 -18.06 -6.75 -17.33
C HIS A 85 -17.42 -6.93 -15.97
N SER A 86 -16.10 -7.06 -15.89
CA SER A 86 -15.36 -7.13 -14.64
C SER A 86 -15.53 -5.86 -13.79
N ALA A 87 -16.04 -4.75 -14.32
CA ALA A 87 -16.29 -3.54 -13.54
C ALA A 87 -17.28 -3.76 -12.38
N ALA A 88 -18.35 -4.54 -12.56
CA ALA A 88 -19.35 -4.81 -11.53
C ALA A 88 -18.96 -6.00 -10.64
N ALA A 89 -19.13 -5.89 -9.31
CA ALA A 89 -18.71 -6.91 -8.36
C ALA A 89 -19.43 -8.25 -8.57
N GLU A 90 -20.74 -8.22 -8.81
CA GLU A 90 -21.57 -9.41 -9.05
C GLU A 90 -21.12 -10.14 -10.32
N LYS A 91 -20.74 -9.38 -11.35
CA LYS A 91 -20.23 -9.94 -12.61
C LYS A 91 -18.85 -10.55 -12.44
N LYS A 92 -17.97 -9.97 -11.61
CA LYS A 92 -16.68 -10.61 -11.25
C LYS A 92 -16.92 -12.00 -10.66
N ILE A 93 -17.86 -12.14 -9.71
CA ILE A 93 -18.19 -13.43 -9.12
C ILE A 93 -18.68 -14.44 -10.17
N VAL A 94 -19.52 -14.02 -11.11
CA VAL A 94 -19.96 -14.87 -12.23
C VAL A 94 -18.77 -15.30 -13.09
N LEU A 95 -17.88 -14.37 -13.45
CA LEU A 95 -16.66 -14.67 -14.21
C LEU A 95 -15.75 -15.69 -13.50
N LEU A 96 -15.55 -15.53 -12.19
CA LEU A 96 -14.75 -16.45 -11.38
C LEU A 96 -15.37 -17.85 -11.36
N ARG A 97 -16.69 -17.97 -11.11
CA ARG A 97 -17.39 -19.27 -11.15
C ARG A 97 -17.32 -19.96 -12.51
N LYS A 98 -17.13 -19.19 -13.58
CA LYS A 98 -16.97 -19.69 -14.95
C LYS A 98 -15.52 -20.00 -15.33
N GLY A 99 -14.56 -19.89 -14.42
CA GLY A 99 -13.16 -20.24 -14.68
C GLY A 99 -12.44 -19.25 -15.61
N ILE A 100 -12.69 -17.95 -15.43
CA ILE A 100 -11.98 -16.91 -16.20
C ILE A 100 -10.46 -16.97 -15.99
N VAL A 101 -9.99 -17.21 -14.76
CA VAL A 101 -8.56 -17.18 -14.43
C VAL A 101 -7.77 -18.26 -15.18
N PRO A 102 -8.14 -19.55 -15.13
CA PRO A 102 -7.42 -20.59 -15.87
C PRO A 102 -7.50 -20.35 -17.39
N SER A 103 -8.62 -19.82 -17.89
CA SER A 103 -8.77 -19.44 -19.30
C SER A 103 -7.76 -18.37 -19.72
N LEU A 104 -7.60 -17.33 -18.90
CA LEU A 104 -6.61 -16.27 -19.13
C LEU A 104 -5.18 -16.78 -18.97
N ALA A 105 -4.90 -17.62 -17.97
CA ALA A 105 -3.58 -18.19 -17.75
C ALA A 105 -3.15 -19.07 -18.95
N LYS A 106 -4.06 -19.89 -19.48
CA LYS A 106 -3.84 -20.67 -20.70
C LYS A 106 -3.56 -19.75 -21.89
N LEU A 107 -4.40 -18.73 -22.11
CA LEU A 107 -4.20 -17.77 -23.20
C LEU A 107 -2.84 -17.09 -23.13
N LEU A 108 -2.42 -16.68 -21.93
CA LEU A 108 -1.13 -16.05 -21.69
C LEU A 108 0.04 -17.01 -21.88
N SER A 109 -0.14 -18.32 -21.71
CA SER A 109 0.93 -19.30 -21.92
C SER A 109 1.39 -19.41 -23.39
N GLY A 110 0.52 -19.06 -24.35
CA GLY A 110 0.78 -19.18 -25.78
C GLY A 110 1.54 -18.00 -26.44
N ALA A 111 2.33 -17.24 -25.67
CA ALA A 111 3.06 -16.04 -26.14
C ALA A 111 2.17 -15.04 -26.91
N PRO A 112 1.14 -14.46 -26.26
CA PRO A 112 0.19 -13.60 -26.93
C PRO A 112 0.77 -12.22 -27.28
N SER A 113 0.07 -11.48 -28.14
CA SER A 113 0.41 -10.08 -28.43
C SER A 113 0.35 -9.18 -27.19
N HIS A 114 1.10 -8.06 -27.22
CA HIS A 114 1.14 -7.08 -26.12
C HIS A 114 -0.26 -6.58 -25.73
N LEU A 115 -1.16 -6.40 -26.69
CA LEU A 115 -2.55 -5.99 -26.43
C LEU A 115 -3.34 -7.06 -25.66
N ILE A 116 -3.17 -8.34 -25.98
CA ILE A 116 -3.85 -9.43 -25.27
C ILE A 116 -3.31 -9.54 -23.85
N GLU A 117 -1.98 -9.45 -23.68
CA GLU A 117 -1.35 -9.44 -22.36
C GLU A 117 -1.88 -8.28 -21.51
N GLN A 118 -1.88 -7.06 -22.04
CA GLN A 118 -2.41 -5.87 -21.38
C GLN A 118 -3.85 -6.08 -20.91
N LEU A 119 -4.76 -6.51 -21.80
CA LEU A 119 -6.17 -6.70 -21.46
C LEU A 119 -6.36 -7.81 -20.40
N ALA A 120 -5.58 -8.89 -20.48
CA ALA A 120 -5.61 -9.94 -19.47
C ALA A 120 -5.13 -9.44 -18.10
N MET A 121 -4.05 -8.66 -18.05
CA MET A 121 -3.56 -8.04 -16.80
C MET A 121 -4.56 -7.05 -16.20
N GLN A 122 -5.26 -6.29 -17.03
CA GLN A 122 -6.36 -5.41 -16.58
C GLN A 122 -7.50 -6.21 -15.95
N ILE A 123 -7.85 -7.37 -16.51
CA ILE A 123 -8.86 -8.27 -15.93
C ILE A 123 -8.36 -8.84 -14.60
N PHE A 124 -7.12 -9.33 -14.51
CA PHE A 124 -6.56 -9.81 -13.23
C PHE A 124 -6.57 -8.72 -12.16
N ARG A 125 -6.11 -7.51 -12.50
CA ARG A 125 -6.18 -6.34 -11.61
C ARG A 125 -7.60 -6.08 -11.13
N SER A 126 -8.57 -6.08 -12.04
CA SER A 126 -9.98 -5.89 -11.71
C SER A 126 -10.50 -6.98 -10.76
N LEU A 127 -10.19 -8.26 -11.02
CA LEU A 127 -10.61 -9.37 -10.17
C LEU A 127 -10.01 -9.28 -8.76
N CYS A 128 -8.75 -8.84 -8.63
CA CYS A 128 -8.04 -8.73 -7.35
C CYS A 128 -8.60 -7.65 -6.41
N VAL A 129 -9.55 -6.81 -6.85
CA VAL A 129 -10.28 -5.89 -5.97
C VAL A 129 -11.13 -6.65 -4.94
N LEU A 130 -11.57 -7.87 -5.28
CA LEU A 130 -12.31 -8.74 -4.36
C LEU A 130 -11.35 -9.78 -3.74
N PRO A 131 -11.44 -10.09 -2.43
CA PRO A 131 -10.67 -11.18 -1.83
C PRO A 131 -10.85 -12.51 -2.58
N GLN A 132 -12.08 -12.87 -2.95
CA GLN A 132 -12.36 -14.09 -3.72
C GLN A 132 -11.66 -14.10 -5.08
N GLY A 133 -11.58 -12.94 -5.74
CA GLY A 133 -10.89 -12.84 -7.03
C GLY A 133 -9.39 -12.94 -6.89
N ALA A 134 -8.81 -12.32 -5.86
CA ALA A 134 -7.40 -12.49 -5.52
C ALA A 134 -7.06 -13.96 -5.22
N HIS A 135 -7.92 -14.67 -4.46
CA HIS A 135 -7.76 -16.10 -4.19
C HIS A 135 -7.63 -16.92 -5.48
N CYS A 136 -8.60 -16.79 -6.40
CA CYS A 136 -8.59 -17.48 -7.69
C CYS A 136 -7.36 -17.11 -8.52
N VAL A 137 -7.00 -15.81 -8.60
CA VAL A 137 -5.80 -15.37 -9.33
C VAL A 137 -4.54 -16.03 -8.77
N ILE A 138 -4.39 -16.13 -7.45
CA ILE A 138 -3.23 -16.77 -6.82
C ILE A 138 -3.21 -18.27 -7.11
N ALA A 139 -4.32 -18.97 -6.87
CA ALA A 139 -4.33 -20.41 -6.79
C ALA A 139 -4.60 -21.11 -8.14
N GLU A 140 -5.07 -20.39 -9.16
CA GLU A 140 -5.33 -20.93 -10.50
C GLU A 140 -4.28 -20.48 -11.54
N GLY A 141 -3.09 -20.10 -11.06
CA GLY A 141 -1.94 -19.77 -11.92
C GLY A 141 -1.94 -18.34 -12.49
N GLY A 142 -2.95 -17.52 -12.19
CA GLY A 142 -2.99 -16.11 -12.61
C GLY A 142 -1.81 -15.30 -12.08
N LEU A 143 -1.43 -15.47 -10.81
CA LEU A 143 -0.29 -14.78 -10.20
C LEU A 143 1.04 -15.18 -10.86
N ALA A 144 1.19 -16.43 -11.30
CA ALA A 144 2.36 -16.86 -12.05
C ALA A 144 2.47 -16.11 -13.39
N CYS A 145 1.35 -15.87 -14.08
CA CYS A 145 1.31 -15.05 -15.28
C CYS A 145 1.66 -13.58 -14.99
N VAL A 146 1.16 -13.02 -13.88
CA VAL A 146 1.47 -11.65 -13.43
C VAL A 146 2.98 -11.50 -13.13
N ILE A 147 3.57 -12.45 -12.39
CA ILE A 147 5.02 -12.47 -12.10
C ILE A 147 5.82 -12.53 -13.39
N ARG A 148 5.41 -13.38 -14.34
CA ARG A 148 6.09 -13.48 -15.65
C ARG A 148 6.01 -12.18 -16.45
N CYS A 149 4.84 -11.53 -16.50
CA CYS A 149 4.67 -10.23 -17.17
C CYS A 149 5.58 -9.15 -16.57
N LEU A 150 5.74 -9.13 -15.23
CA LEU A 150 6.63 -8.17 -14.56
C LEU A 150 8.12 -8.48 -14.75
N SER A 151 8.47 -9.77 -14.76
CA SER A 151 9.84 -10.27 -14.92
C SER A 151 10.37 -10.10 -16.33
N ASP A 152 9.48 -10.18 -17.32
CA ASP A 152 9.83 -10.02 -18.71
C ASP A 152 10.04 -8.54 -19.06
N ARG A 153 11.18 -8.28 -19.70
CA ARG A 153 11.73 -6.96 -19.99
C ARG A 153 11.89 -6.72 -21.49
N SER A 154 11.40 -7.63 -22.34
CA SER A 154 11.29 -7.33 -23.77
C SER A 154 10.20 -6.28 -24.00
N ASP A 155 10.44 -5.37 -24.94
CA ASP A 155 9.46 -4.41 -25.45
C ASP A 155 8.72 -3.63 -24.35
N THR A 156 9.46 -3.17 -23.34
CA THR A 156 8.88 -2.55 -22.13
C THR A 156 8.01 -1.35 -22.42
N GLU A 157 8.29 -0.60 -23.47
CA GLU A 157 7.49 0.56 -23.90
C GLU A 157 6.11 0.11 -24.41
N GLU A 158 6.05 -0.89 -25.30
CA GLU A 158 4.79 -1.41 -25.82
C GLU A 158 3.96 -2.14 -24.76
N ARG A 159 4.63 -2.66 -23.73
CA ARG A 159 4.01 -3.43 -22.64
C ARG A 159 3.79 -2.62 -21.36
N GLU A 160 4.08 -1.32 -21.36
CA GLU A 160 4.06 -0.50 -20.14
C GLU A 160 2.71 -0.57 -19.42
N GLU A 161 1.60 -0.48 -20.15
CA GLU A 161 0.27 -0.52 -19.56
C GLU A 161 -0.09 -1.90 -18.99
N GLY A 162 0.35 -2.97 -19.66
CA GLY A 162 0.20 -4.35 -19.18
C GLY A 162 1.01 -4.60 -17.91
N ARG A 163 2.28 -4.18 -17.89
CA ARG A 163 3.18 -4.29 -16.73
C ARG A 163 2.70 -3.43 -15.56
N THR A 164 2.18 -2.24 -15.82
CA THR A 164 1.55 -1.39 -14.78
C THR A 164 0.31 -2.05 -14.19
N SER A 165 -0.55 -2.64 -15.04
CA SER A 165 -1.72 -3.38 -14.59
C SER A 165 -1.35 -4.61 -13.77
N ALA A 166 -0.29 -5.32 -14.16
CA ALA A 166 0.27 -6.45 -13.43
C ALA A 166 0.80 -6.03 -12.04
N ALA A 167 1.58 -4.95 -11.97
CA ALA A 167 2.10 -4.42 -10.71
C ALA A 167 0.96 -3.99 -9.78
N SER A 168 -0.06 -3.32 -10.33
CA SER A 168 -1.27 -2.93 -9.60
C SER A 168 -2.05 -4.15 -9.07
N ALA A 169 -2.15 -5.23 -9.84
CA ALA A 169 -2.77 -6.48 -9.38
C ALA A 169 -2.02 -7.07 -8.17
N VAL A 170 -0.68 -7.08 -8.21
CA VAL A 170 0.14 -7.54 -7.06
C VAL A 170 -0.07 -6.63 -5.84
N SER A 171 -0.10 -5.32 -6.03
CA SER A 171 -0.38 -4.36 -4.95
C SER A 171 -1.75 -4.60 -4.31
N LEU A 172 -2.79 -4.89 -5.10
CA LEU A 172 -4.13 -5.25 -4.59
C LEU A 172 -4.12 -6.60 -3.84
N ILE A 173 -3.42 -7.61 -4.36
CA ILE A 173 -3.23 -8.89 -3.69
C ILE A 173 -2.52 -8.68 -2.34
N ALA A 174 -1.48 -7.86 -2.31
CA ALA A 174 -0.76 -7.57 -1.07
C ALA A 174 -1.58 -6.70 -0.10
N GLY A 175 -2.51 -5.88 -0.57
CA GLY A 175 -3.28 -4.95 0.28
C GLY A 175 -4.26 -5.64 1.25
N SER A 176 -4.79 -6.81 0.91
CA SER A 176 -5.72 -7.56 1.77
C SER A 176 -4.98 -8.60 2.62
N TRP A 177 -5.32 -8.68 3.91
CA TRP A 177 -4.75 -9.67 4.82
C TRP A 177 -4.98 -11.12 4.33
N ALA A 178 -6.20 -11.45 3.90
CA ALA A 178 -6.53 -12.79 3.40
C ALA A 178 -5.69 -13.15 2.16
N SER A 179 -5.55 -12.19 1.24
CA SER A 179 -4.78 -12.36 0.02
C SER A 179 -3.29 -12.53 0.28
N ARG A 180 -2.71 -11.78 1.23
CA ARG A 180 -1.34 -12.01 1.71
C ARG A 180 -1.18 -13.39 2.32
N ALA A 181 -2.12 -13.80 3.17
CA ALA A 181 -2.08 -15.11 3.79
C ALA A 181 -2.01 -16.22 2.73
N TRP A 182 -2.86 -16.17 1.70
CA TRP A 182 -2.81 -17.15 0.60
C TRP A 182 -1.50 -17.10 -0.18
N VAL A 183 -0.95 -15.93 -0.50
CA VAL A 183 0.35 -15.83 -1.20
C VAL A 183 1.46 -16.47 -0.36
N LEU A 184 1.46 -16.21 0.95
CA LEU A 184 2.48 -16.66 1.90
C LEU A 184 2.26 -18.09 2.42
N GLY A 185 1.24 -18.81 1.94
CA GLY A 185 0.94 -20.17 2.37
C GLY A 185 0.37 -20.29 3.79
N MET A 186 -0.18 -19.21 4.33
CA MET A 186 -0.82 -19.16 5.64
C MET A 186 -2.31 -19.55 5.56
N ALA A 187 -2.85 -20.08 6.66
CA ALA A 187 -4.27 -20.39 6.77
C ALA A 187 -5.13 -19.11 6.74
N CYS A 188 -6.26 -19.18 6.03
CA CYS A 188 -7.25 -18.10 5.94
C CYS A 188 -8.64 -18.64 6.33
N PRO A 189 -9.52 -17.82 6.93
CA PRO A 189 -10.92 -18.19 7.16
C PRO A 189 -11.64 -18.59 5.85
N PRO A 190 -12.45 -19.66 5.88
CA PRO A 190 -13.11 -20.20 4.68
C PRO A 190 -14.24 -19.31 4.15
N ASP A 191 -14.77 -18.38 4.95
CA ASP A 191 -15.79 -17.41 4.53
C ASP A 191 -15.28 -16.37 3.53
N MET A 192 -13.95 -16.25 3.40
CA MET A 192 -13.31 -15.40 2.40
C MET A 192 -13.17 -16.10 1.03
N GLU A 193 -13.42 -17.41 0.97
CA GLU A 193 -13.37 -18.18 -0.26
C GLU A 193 -14.69 -18.10 -1.04
N LEU A 194 -14.64 -18.47 -2.32
CA LEU A 194 -15.83 -18.49 -3.16
C LEU A 194 -16.66 -19.75 -2.85
N ASP A 195 -17.87 -19.57 -2.31
CA ASP A 195 -18.74 -20.69 -1.92
C ASP A 195 -18.94 -21.70 -3.08
N LYS A 196 -18.79 -22.99 -2.75
CA LYS A 196 -18.88 -24.15 -3.66
C LYS A 196 -17.87 -24.17 -4.81
N TYR A 197 -16.77 -23.43 -4.67
CA TYR A 197 -15.69 -23.41 -5.65
C TYR A 197 -14.44 -24.06 -5.06
N SER A 198 -14.11 -25.27 -5.51
CA SER A 198 -12.89 -25.96 -5.08
C SER A 198 -11.70 -25.46 -5.89
N VAL A 199 -10.75 -24.81 -5.22
CA VAL A 199 -9.50 -24.37 -5.84
C VAL A 199 -8.40 -25.38 -5.50
N PRO A 200 -7.46 -25.68 -6.41
CA PRO A 200 -6.35 -26.57 -6.11
C PRO A 200 -5.56 -26.10 -4.88
N THR A 201 -5.37 -26.98 -3.91
CA THR A 201 -4.55 -26.69 -2.74
C THR A 201 -3.08 -26.75 -3.13
N ARG A 202 -2.33 -25.67 -2.89
CA ARG A 202 -0.89 -25.64 -3.08
C ARG A 202 -0.18 -26.33 -1.93
N THR A 203 0.90 -27.03 -2.25
CA THR A 203 1.84 -27.53 -1.24
C THR A 203 2.58 -26.37 -0.58
N GLU A 204 3.12 -26.59 0.62
CA GLU A 204 3.93 -25.59 1.32
C GLU A 204 5.15 -25.15 0.49
N ALA A 205 5.78 -26.11 -0.22
CA ALA A 205 6.91 -25.83 -1.11
C ALA A 205 6.53 -24.93 -2.29
N GLU A 206 5.39 -25.17 -2.93
CA GLU A 206 4.88 -24.31 -4.02
C GLU A 206 4.52 -22.91 -3.52
N ALA A 207 3.93 -22.81 -2.33
CA ALA A 207 3.62 -21.52 -1.72
C ALA A 207 4.90 -20.72 -1.40
N ALA A 208 5.92 -21.38 -0.84
CA ALA A 208 7.22 -20.78 -0.56
C ALA A 208 7.93 -20.31 -1.84
N GLN A 209 7.91 -21.13 -2.90
CA GLN A 209 8.52 -20.76 -4.19
C GLN A 209 7.80 -19.58 -4.84
N LEU A 210 6.46 -19.57 -4.82
CA LEU A 210 5.66 -18.50 -5.42
C LEU A 210 5.90 -17.16 -4.72
N SER A 211 5.91 -17.17 -3.39
CA SER A 211 6.10 -15.97 -2.57
C SER A 211 7.54 -15.43 -2.67
N GLN A 212 8.55 -16.30 -2.76
CA GLN A 212 9.92 -15.88 -3.07
C GLN A 212 10.01 -15.23 -4.46
N SER A 213 9.47 -15.90 -5.50
CA SER A 213 9.46 -15.37 -6.87
C SER A 213 8.74 -14.03 -6.99
N LEU A 214 7.67 -13.85 -6.20
CA LEU A 214 6.96 -12.59 -6.09
C LEU A 214 7.84 -11.49 -5.47
N CYS A 215 8.54 -11.77 -4.39
CA CYS A 215 9.44 -10.81 -3.76
C CYS A 215 10.59 -10.43 -4.71
N ASP A 216 11.20 -11.42 -5.37
CA ASP A 216 12.30 -11.19 -6.31
C ASP A 216 11.88 -10.29 -7.47
N VAL A 217 10.69 -10.51 -8.06
CA VAL A 217 10.21 -9.67 -9.15
C VAL A 217 9.86 -8.25 -8.68
N LEU A 218 9.29 -8.10 -7.48
CA LEU A 218 8.98 -6.78 -6.92
C LEU A 218 10.25 -5.96 -6.68
N VAL A 219 11.29 -6.59 -6.13
CA VAL A 219 12.60 -5.94 -5.96
C VAL A 219 13.19 -5.55 -7.31
N SER A 220 13.17 -6.46 -8.29
CA SER A 220 13.65 -6.17 -9.64
C SER A 220 12.88 -5.00 -10.29
N CYS A 221 11.57 -4.88 -10.05
CA CYS A 221 10.78 -3.74 -10.51
C CYS A 221 11.25 -2.43 -9.88
N VAL A 222 11.45 -2.38 -8.56
CA VAL A 222 11.93 -1.16 -7.88
C VAL A 222 13.30 -0.70 -8.42
N GLU A 223 14.20 -1.65 -8.68
CA GLU A 223 15.55 -1.35 -9.19
C GLU A 223 15.54 -0.92 -10.65
N LYS A 224 14.84 -1.67 -11.52
CA LYS A 224 14.99 -1.60 -12.99
C LYS A 224 13.86 -0.84 -13.70
N ASP A 225 12.72 -0.58 -13.06
CA ASP A 225 11.61 0.20 -13.62
C ASP A 225 11.63 1.67 -13.18
N ALA A 226 12.83 2.23 -12.97
CA ALA A 226 13.03 3.63 -12.58
C ALA A 226 12.28 4.65 -13.46
N GLY A 227 12.10 4.35 -14.75
CA GLY A 227 11.38 5.19 -15.71
C GLY A 227 9.86 5.08 -15.67
N SER A 228 9.30 4.10 -14.96
CA SER A 228 7.85 3.87 -14.86
C SER A 228 7.39 4.02 -13.40
N PRO A 229 7.10 5.26 -12.94
CA PRO A 229 6.84 5.54 -11.53
C PRO A 229 5.66 4.75 -10.97
N HIS A 230 4.63 4.45 -11.78
CA HIS A 230 3.49 3.63 -11.35
C HIS A 230 3.88 2.19 -10.99
N ILE A 231 4.78 1.57 -11.77
CA ILE A 231 5.26 0.21 -11.48
C ILE A 231 6.02 0.21 -10.15
N VAL A 232 6.92 1.19 -9.96
CA VAL A 232 7.71 1.33 -8.71
C VAL A 232 6.80 1.59 -7.51
N ALA A 233 5.82 2.49 -7.64
CA ALA A 233 4.86 2.79 -6.57
C ALA A 233 4.07 1.53 -6.15
N HIS A 234 3.54 0.78 -7.12
CA HIS A 234 2.83 -0.47 -6.83
C HIS A 234 3.73 -1.55 -6.25
N ALA A 235 4.98 -1.65 -6.72
CA ALA A 235 5.94 -2.61 -6.20
C ALA A 235 6.32 -2.32 -4.74
N LEU A 236 6.64 -1.06 -4.41
CA LEU A 236 6.90 -0.63 -3.03
C LEU A 236 5.66 -0.77 -2.15
N SER A 237 4.47 -0.48 -2.68
CA SER A 237 3.21 -0.71 -1.99
C SER A 237 3.07 -2.18 -1.60
N ALA A 238 3.28 -3.11 -2.54
CA ALA A 238 3.23 -4.54 -2.27
C ALA A 238 4.30 -5.00 -1.25
N ILE A 239 5.55 -4.55 -1.37
CA ILE A 239 6.63 -4.85 -0.41
C ILE A 239 6.24 -4.36 1.00
N SER A 240 5.73 -3.14 1.12
CA SER A 240 5.32 -2.56 2.40
C SER A 240 4.18 -3.35 3.06
N GLN A 241 3.29 -3.94 2.27
CA GLN A 241 2.18 -4.75 2.77
C GLN A 241 2.59 -6.19 3.09
N LEU A 242 3.40 -6.82 2.25
CA LEU A 242 3.91 -8.19 2.49
C LEU A 242 4.79 -8.25 3.75
N SER A 243 5.54 -7.19 4.03
CA SER A 243 6.39 -7.07 5.23
C SER A 243 5.64 -6.92 6.55
N LEU A 244 4.30 -6.81 6.52
CA LEU A 244 3.47 -6.87 7.74
C LEU A 244 3.42 -8.29 8.35
N GLU A 245 3.62 -9.32 7.52
CA GLU A 245 3.65 -10.71 7.96
C GLU A 245 5.10 -11.20 8.08
N ARG A 246 5.42 -11.98 9.11
CA ARG A 246 6.81 -12.42 9.37
C ARG A 246 7.44 -13.17 8.18
N THR A 247 6.69 -14.07 7.55
CA THR A 247 7.17 -14.82 6.37
C THR A 247 7.46 -13.88 5.20
N GLY A 248 6.55 -12.95 4.92
CA GLY A 248 6.72 -11.97 3.84
C GLY A 248 7.87 -11.00 4.10
N LEU A 249 8.02 -10.53 5.35
CA LEU A 249 9.16 -9.75 5.82
C LEU A 249 10.50 -10.43 5.52
N GLN A 250 10.63 -11.70 5.89
CA GLN A 250 11.86 -12.48 5.66
C GLN A 250 12.15 -12.65 4.17
N GLN A 251 11.13 -12.95 3.36
CA GLN A 251 11.30 -13.11 1.90
C GLN A 251 11.65 -11.81 1.20
N CYS A 252 11.05 -10.68 1.59
CA CYS A 252 11.43 -9.36 1.10
C CYS A 252 12.89 -9.02 1.44
N LEU A 253 13.35 -9.35 2.66
CA LEU A 253 14.75 -9.16 3.06
C LEU A 253 15.70 -10.03 2.24
N ILE A 254 15.39 -11.33 2.07
CA ILE A 254 16.18 -12.26 1.23
C ILE A 254 16.28 -11.75 -0.22
N ALA A 255 15.17 -11.24 -0.76
CA ALA A 255 15.12 -10.67 -2.10
C ALA A 255 15.91 -9.35 -2.24
N GLY A 256 16.39 -8.74 -1.14
CA GLY A 256 17.15 -7.48 -1.17
C GLY A 256 16.28 -6.22 -1.19
N ALA A 257 15.03 -6.30 -0.73
CA ALA A 257 14.07 -5.19 -0.81
C ALA A 257 14.57 -3.91 -0.15
N LEU A 258 15.29 -4.00 0.97
CA LEU A 258 15.78 -2.82 1.67
C LEU A 258 16.76 -2.00 0.81
N ARG A 259 17.70 -2.65 0.12
CA ARG A 259 18.66 -1.99 -0.78
C ARG A 259 17.95 -1.35 -1.97
N ALA A 260 16.99 -2.05 -2.57
CA ALA A 260 16.20 -1.51 -3.67
C ALA A 260 15.37 -0.30 -3.24
N THR A 261 14.74 -0.36 -2.06
CA THR A 261 14.01 0.78 -1.49
C THR A 261 14.95 1.96 -1.20
N ALA A 262 16.16 1.73 -0.70
CA ALA A 262 17.16 2.79 -0.52
C ALA A 262 17.46 3.51 -1.85
N GLY A 263 17.74 2.75 -2.92
CA GLY A 263 17.99 3.32 -4.25
C GLY A 263 16.80 4.09 -4.83
N ALA A 264 15.56 3.65 -4.55
CA ALA A 264 14.36 4.39 -4.94
C ALA A 264 14.24 5.71 -4.16
N LEU A 265 14.38 5.68 -2.83
CA LEU A 265 14.29 6.88 -1.97
C LEU A 265 15.43 7.87 -2.22
N GLU A 266 16.61 7.39 -2.59
CA GLU A 266 17.73 8.25 -2.97
C GLU A 266 17.33 9.23 -4.08
N ARG A 267 16.64 8.75 -5.12
CA ARG A 267 16.21 9.58 -6.26
C ARG A 267 15.31 10.73 -5.79
N PHE A 268 14.31 10.43 -4.96
CA PHE A 268 13.39 11.43 -4.41
C PHE A 268 14.02 12.34 -3.35
N SER A 269 15.15 11.94 -2.76
CA SER A 269 15.87 12.76 -1.78
C SER A 269 16.75 13.86 -2.41
N ARG A 270 16.90 13.86 -3.75
CA ARG A 270 17.73 14.83 -4.48
C ARG A 270 16.97 16.08 -4.91
N GLU A 271 15.66 15.98 -5.11
CA GLU A 271 14.81 17.04 -5.65
C GLU A 271 13.50 17.11 -4.85
N ASP A 272 12.97 18.30 -4.61
CA ASP A 272 11.76 18.56 -3.81
C ASP A 272 10.50 18.79 -4.66
N VAL A 273 10.64 18.83 -5.99
CA VAL A 273 9.56 19.14 -6.95
C VAL A 273 8.31 18.27 -6.74
N TRP A 274 8.49 16.99 -6.39
CA TRP A 274 7.40 16.03 -6.18
C TRP A 274 6.51 16.34 -4.97
N VAL A 275 6.98 17.14 -4.01
CA VAL A 275 6.24 17.44 -2.77
C VAL A 275 5.10 18.44 -2.98
N TYR A 276 5.25 19.33 -3.97
CA TYR A 276 4.31 20.44 -4.20
C TYR A 276 3.12 20.06 -5.09
N SER A 277 3.17 18.90 -5.72
CA SER A 277 2.07 18.38 -6.52
C SER A 277 1.06 17.63 -5.62
N GLU A 278 -0.20 18.06 -5.60
CA GLU A 278 -1.17 17.67 -4.56
C GLU A 278 -1.54 16.17 -4.49
N SER A 279 -1.17 15.35 -5.47
CA SER A 279 -1.31 13.89 -5.41
C SER A 279 -0.58 13.24 -6.58
N THR A 280 0.73 13.09 -6.46
CA THR A 280 1.54 12.41 -7.47
C THR A 280 1.92 11.00 -7.06
N VAL A 281 2.14 10.16 -8.06
CA VAL A 281 2.65 8.79 -7.93
C VAL A 281 3.95 8.79 -7.14
N GLU A 282 4.76 9.84 -7.29
CA GLU A 282 5.99 10.09 -6.57
C GLU A 282 5.75 10.21 -5.05
N THR A 283 4.72 10.94 -4.62
CA THR A 283 4.35 11.04 -3.20
C THR A 283 3.95 9.67 -2.63
N GLU A 284 3.19 8.88 -3.38
CA GLU A 284 2.82 7.51 -3.01
C GLU A 284 4.05 6.59 -2.98
N THR A 285 4.98 6.77 -3.91
CA THR A 285 6.24 6.02 -3.99
C THR A 285 7.08 6.26 -2.74
N VAL A 286 7.25 7.52 -2.32
CA VAL A 286 7.99 7.86 -1.09
C VAL A 286 7.26 7.34 0.15
N LEU A 287 5.93 7.46 0.20
CA LEU A 287 5.11 6.94 1.31
C LEU A 287 5.31 5.43 1.48
N HIS A 288 5.18 4.67 0.40
CA HIS A 288 5.33 3.22 0.43
C HIS A 288 6.78 2.80 0.65
N GLY A 289 7.76 3.52 0.09
CA GLY A 289 9.17 3.29 0.35
C GLY A 289 9.53 3.52 1.82
N ALA A 290 9.09 4.63 2.43
CA ALA A 290 9.30 4.89 3.84
C ALA A 290 8.62 3.83 4.74
N THR A 291 7.41 3.41 4.38
CA THR A 291 6.70 2.34 5.10
C THR A 291 7.44 1.00 4.99
N ALA A 292 7.97 0.67 3.81
CA ALA A 292 8.80 -0.52 3.63
C ALA A 292 10.08 -0.46 4.49
N VAL A 293 10.80 0.66 4.48
CA VAL A 293 11.97 0.85 5.37
C VAL A 293 11.59 0.68 6.83
N TRP A 294 10.46 1.26 7.26
CA TRP A 294 9.96 1.09 8.62
C TRP A 294 9.80 -0.39 8.97
N HIS A 295 9.07 -1.18 8.19
CA HIS A 295 8.85 -2.59 8.52
C HIS A 295 10.12 -3.44 8.41
N LEU A 296 10.88 -3.29 7.32
CA LEU A 296 12.08 -4.08 7.04
C LEU A 296 13.18 -3.86 8.08
N ALA A 297 13.37 -2.61 8.55
CA ALA A 297 14.42 -2.27 9.52
C ALA A 297 14.10 -2.68 10.97
N LEU A 298 12.90 -3.22 11.25
CA LEU A 298 12.58 -3.77 12.58
C LEU A 298 13.16 -5.18 12.79
N ASP A 299 13.44 -5.92 11.71
CA ASP A 299 14.08 -7.24 11.75
C ASP A 299 15.60 -7.15 11.95
N ASP A 300 16.21 -8.15 12.57
CA ASP A 300 17.65 -8.14 12.86
C ASP A 300 18.53 -8.28 11.60
N VAL A 301 18.04 -8.93 10.54
CA VAL A 301 18.71 -8.92 9.23
C VAL A 301 18.60 -7.51 8.63
N GLY A 302 17.40 -6.94 8.59
CA GLY A 302 17.16 -5.62 8.05
C GLY A 302 17.93 -4.50 8.78
N LYS A 303 18.12 -4.60 10.10
CA LYS A 303 18.95 -3.65 10.88
C LYS A 303 20.40 -3.64 10.41
N ARG A 304 20.98 -4.83 10.15
CA ARG A 304 22.36 -4.95 9.69
C ARG A 304 22.50 -4.35 8.30
N ASP A 305 21.60 -4.69 7.39
CA ASP A 305 21.60 -4.15 6.03
C ASP A 305 21.38 -2.63 6.02
N ALA A 306 20.50 -2.11 6.89
CA ALA A 306 20.24 -0.67 7.01
C ALA A 306 21.48 0.12 7.44
N ALA A 307 22.35 -0.47 8.25
CA ALA A 307 23.57 0.18 8.73
C ALA A 307 24.61 0.43 7.63
N GLU A 308 24.51 -0.28 6.51
CA GLU A 308 25.39 -0.14 5.35
C GLU A 308 24.84 0.84 4.31
N LEU A 309 23.64 1.38 4.53
CA LEU A 309 22.92 2.20 3.58
C LEU A 309 22.74 3.65 4.11
N PRO A 310 22.81 4.67 3.23
CA PRO A 310 22.71 6.09 3.62
C PRO A 310 21.26 6.54 3.95
N PHE A 311 20.48 5.71 4.63
CA PHE A 311 19.07 5.99 4.92
C PHE A 311 18.85 7.24 5.76
N VAL A 312 19.71 7.52 6.74
CA VAL A 312 19.57 8.71 7.59
C VAL A 312 19.68 9.99 6.76
N GLN A 313 20.62 10.04 5.81
CA GLN A 313 20.76 11.16 4.87
C GLN A 313 19.51 11.30 3.99
N HIS A 314 19.06 10.22 3.35
CA HIS A 314 17.89 10.27 2.47
C HIS A 314 16.63 10.66 3.23
N LEU A 315 16.38 10.04 4.38
CA LEU A 315 15.20 10.28 5.20
C LEU A 315 15.18 11.70 5.76
N GLY A 316 16.34 12.22 6.21
CA GLY A 316 16.48 13.60 6.63
C GLY A 316 16.07 14.59 5.53
N ARG A 317 16.58 14.42 4.30
CA ARG A 317 16.19 15.27 3.16
C ARG A 317 14.70 15.19 2.83
N LEU A 318 14.13 13.98 2.81
CA LEU A 318 12.70 13.78 2.56
C LEU A 318 11.83 14.47 3.64
N ILE A 319 12.22 14.37 4.92
CA ILE A 319 11.52 15.09 6.01
C ILE A 319 11.64 16.60 5.80
N ALA A 320 12.83 17.10 5.47
CA ALA A 320 13.05 18.52 5.20
C ALA A 320 12.15 19.05 4.08
N PHE A 321 11.93 18.27 3.01
CA PHE A 321 11.05 18.66 1.91
C PHE A 321 9.57 18.71 2.31
N VAL A 322 9.09 17.80 3.17
CA VAL A 322 7.66 17.77 3.57
C VAL A 322 7.31 18.74 4.70
N LEU A 323 8.30 19.24 5.46
CA LEU A 323 8.10 20.18 6.57
C LEU A 323 7.32 21.45 6.14
N PRO A 324 7.71 22.17 5.06
CA PRO A 324 6.99 23.37 4.60
C PRO A 324 5.51 23.14 4.31
N VAL A 325 5.11 21.92 3.95
CA VAL A 325 3.74 21.59 3.56
C VAL A 325 2.87 21.24 4.78
N LYS A 326 2.71 22.21 5.70
CA LYS A 326 1.93 22.20 6.97
C LYS A 326 1.04 20.98 7.24
N ASP A 327 -0.27 21.10 7.09
CA ASP A 327 -1.25 20.06 7.46
C ASP A 327 -1.50 19.03 6.34
N LYS A 328 -0.77 19.12 5.22
CA LYS A 328 -0.86 18.16 4.13
C LYS A 328 0.11 16.99 4.38
N LEU A 329 -0.12 15.91 3.63
CA LEU A 329 0.78 14.75 3.57
C LEU A 329 1.02 14.06 4.93
N LEU A 330 0.05 14.11 5.86
CA LEU A 330 0.22 13.53 7.20
C LEU A 330 0.51 12.03 7.19
N ALA A 331 -0.05 11.28 6.23
CA ALA A 331 0.26 9.86 6.08
C ALA A 331 1.73 9.63 5.71
N LEU A 332 2.27 10.43 4.78
CA LEU A 332 3.68 10.40 4.39
C LEU A 332 4.57 10.81 5.57
N LYS A 333 4.24 11.90 6.27
CA LYS A 333 4.95 12.34 7.48
C LYS A 333 4.99 11.25 8.54
N ALA A 334 3.88 10.52 8.73
CA ALA A 334 3.81 9.42 9.68
C ALA A 334 4.73 8.27 9.27
N ALA A 335 4.75 7.91 7.98
CA ALA A 335 5.63 6.87 7.45
C ALA A 335 7.12 7.26 7.55
N LEU A 336 7.48 8.51 7.23
CA LEU A 336 8.85 9.02 7.37
C LEU A 336 9.30 9.01 8.83
N ALA A 337 8.45 9.46 9.76
CA ALA A 337 8.74 9.40 11.19
C ALA A 337 8.84 7.95 11.71
N GLY A 338 8.03 7.04 11.17
CA GLY A 338 8.08 5.61 11.47
C GLY A 338 9.39 4.96 11.00
N ALA A 339 9.83 5.28 9.79
CA ALA A 339 11.13 4.88 9.27
C ALA A 339 12.28 5.41 10.14
N ALA A 340 12.21 6.69 10.56
CA ALA A 340 13.22 7.28 11.45
C ALA A 340 13.28 6.55 12.79
N CYS A 341 12.12 6.22 13.36
CA CYS A 341 12.01 5.42 14.57
C CYS A 341 12.68 4.04 14.40
N ALA A 342 12.39 3.30 13.32
CA ALA A 342 12.95 1.98 13.10
C ALA A 342 14.48 2.01 12.93
N LEU A 343 14.99 2.94 12.11
CA LEU A 343 16.43 3.09 11.87
C LEU A 343 17.19 3.47 13.15
N THR A 344 16.62 4.36 13.97
CA THR A 344 17.25 4.84 15.21
C THR A 344 17.22 3.83 16.35
N MET A 345 16.57 2.67 16.17
CA MET A 345 16.80 1.52 17.07
C MET A 345 18.23 0.96 16.94
N HIS A 346 18.92 1.23 15.83
CA HIS A 346 20.28 0.76 15.57
C HIS A 346 21.34 1.78 16.05
N PRO A 347 22.30 1.42 16.93
CA PRO A 347 23.21 2.41 17.53
C PRO A 347 24.07 3.21 16.54
N PRO A 348 24.68 2.62 15.49
CA PRO A 348 25.36 3.39 14.44
C PRO A 348 24.48 4.45 13.75
N LEU A 349 23.26 4.07 13.37
CA LEU A 349 22.32 4.99 12.70
C LEU A 349 21.81 6.07 13.65
N LYS A 350 21.74 5.76 14.95
CA LYS A 350 21.44 6.73 16.01
C LYS A 350 22.52 7.81 16.13
N GLN A 351 23.79 7.43 15.99
CA GLN A 351 24.91 8.38 15.97
C GLN A 351 24.88 9.24 14.70
N GLU A 352 24.54 8.65 13.55
CA GLU A 352 24.36 9.40 12.32
C GLU A 352 23.18 10.37 12.40
N ALA A 353 22.10 10.01 13.11
CA ALA A 353 20.90 10.82 13.24
C ALA A 353 21.10 12.18 13.94
N ILE A 354 22.18 12.33 14.72
CA ILE A 354 22.57 13.61 15.35
C ILE A 354 23.66 14.35 14.57
N ALA A 355 24.24 13.74 13.53
CA ALA A 355 25.19 14.41 12.68
C ALA A 355 24.47 15.41 11.75
N PRO A 356 25.10 16.54 11.39
CA PRO A 356 24.54 17.46 10.40
C PRO A 356 24.34 16.77 9.06
N LEU A 357 23.16 16.94 8.48
CA LEU A 357 22.85 16.46 7.14
C LEU A 357 23.55 17.33 6.08
N THR A 358 23.99 16.69 5.01
CA THR A 358 24.64 17.39 3.90
C THR A 358 23.62 17.82 2.85
N ASN A 359 23.86 18.99 2.23
CA ASN A 359 23.13 19.49 1.06
C ASN A 359 21.64 19.81 1.29
N LEU A 360 21.26 20.36 2.44
CA LEU A 360 19.89 20.80 2.71
C LEU A 360 19.52 22.20 2.16
N GLY A 361 20.45 22.91 1.52
CA GLY A 361 20.19 24.25 0.93
C GLY A 361 19.86 25.36 1.94
N GLY A 362 19.94 25.08 3.25
CA GLY A 362 19.60 25.99 4.34
C GLY A 362 20.45 25.76 5.59
N GLU A 363 19.91 26.09 6.77
CA GLU A 363 20.60 25.87 8.05
C GLU A 363 20.98 24.40 8.25
N PRO A 364 22.17 24.12 8.82
CA PRO A 364 22.56 22.76 9.15
C PRO A 364 21.54 22.16 10.12
N ALA A 365 20.94 21.04 9.72
CA ALA A 365 19.98 20.29 10.54
C ALA A 365 20.38 18.82 10.55
N SER A 366 20.24 18.17 11.70
CA SER A 366 20.33 16.73 11.85
C SER A 366 18.96 16.06 11.61
N LEU A 367 18.93 14.74 11.48
CA LEU A 367 17.65 14.01 11.44
C LEU A 367 16.84 14.25 12.72
N MET A 368 17.49 14.30 13.88
CA MET A 368 16.83 14.61 15.16
C MET A 368 16.14 15.97 15.12
N ASP A 369 16.81 17.01 14.62
CA ASP A 369 16.25 18.37 14.54
C ASP A 369 15.01 18.42 13.65
N LEU A 370 15.06 17.72 12.52
CA LEU A 370 13.96 17.65 11.58
C LEU A 370 12.75 16.89 12.15
N VAL A 371 12.99 15.80 12.89
CA VAL A 371 11.93 15.05 13.59
C VAL A 371 11.29 15.89 14.70
N LEU A 372 12.08 16.71 15.41
CA LEU A 372 11.56 17.63 16.43
C LEU A 372 10.68 18.73 15.82
N ARG A 373 11.13 19.35 14.72
CA ARG A 373 10.33 20.33 13.96
C ARG A 373 9.03 19.70 13.46
N LEU A 374 9.11 18.45 12.97
CA LEU A 374 7.94 17.70 12.53
C LEU A 374 6.96 17.40 13.69
N LEU A 375 7.47 17.07 14.87
CA LEU A 375 6.66 16.86 16.08
C LEU A 375 5.93 18.15 16.50
N GLN A 376 6.62 19.28 16.53
CA GLN A 376 6.01 20.58 16.87
C GLN A 376 4.88 20.92 15.90
N GLN A 377 5.14 20.82 14.59
CA GLN A 377 4.13 21.03 13.56
C GLN A 377 2.95 20.07 13.70
N ALA A 378 3.20 18.79 14.00
CA ALA A 378 2.12 17.82 14.19
C ALA A 378 1.29 18.09 15.44
N ASN A 379 1.88 18.62 16.51
CA ASN A 379 1.15 19.05 17.71
C ASN A 379 0.23 20.24 17.41
N ASP A 380 0.70 21.21 16.60
CA ASP A 380 -0.12 22.35 16.17
C ASP A 380 -1.35 21.91 15.37
N THR A 381 -1.25 20.81 14.61
CA THR A 381 -2.38 20.19 13.92
C THR A 381 -3.23 19.32 14.85
N TYR A 382 -2.61 18.50 15.69
CA TYR A 382 -3.29 17.48 16.51
C TYR A 382 -4.13 18.11 17.63
N GLU A 383 -3.56 19.06 18.39
CA GLU A 383 -4.18 19.59 19.60
C GLU A 383 -5.53 20.27 19.35
N PRO A 384 -5.69 21.16 18.34
CA PRO A 384 -6.99 21.75 18.04
C PRO A 384 -8.06 20.72 17.67
N ILE A 385 -7.68 19.69 16.90
CA ILE A 385 -8.60 18.63 16.47
C ILE A 385 -9.03 17.78 17.65
N TYR A 386 -8.08 17.37 18.49
CA TYR A 386 -8.34 16.59 19.69
C TYR A 386 -9.24 17.36 20.67
N GLN A 387 -8.95 18.64 20.93
CA GLN A 387 -9.78 19.47 21.80
C GLN A 387 -11.18 19.69 21.24
N ALA A 388 -11.33 19.90 19.94
CA ALA A 388 -12.64 20.02 19.32
C ALA A 388 -13.46 18.75 19.51
N GLN A 389 -12.89 17.57 19.21
CA GLN A 389 -13.57 16.28 19.39
C GLN A 389 -13.94 16.01 20.85
N LYS A 390 -13.02 16.28 21.79
CA LYS A 390 -13.25 16.11 23.23
C LYS A 390 -14.44 16.95 23.74
N HIS A 391 -14.65 18.13 23.16
CA HIS A 391 -15.75 19.02 23.52
C HIS A 391 -16.99 18.89 22.62
N GLY A 392 -17.05 17.86 21.76
CA GLY A 392 -18.17 17.66 20.82
C GLY A 392 -18.31 18.77 19.77
N ARG A 393 -17.22 19.49 19.47
CA ARG A 393 -17.17 20.56 18.47
C ARG A 393 -16.74 19.99 17.10
N PRO A 394 -17.13 20.63 15.99
CA PRO A 394 -16.68 20.22 14.66
C PRO A 394 -15.16 20.34 14.53
N ASN A 395 -14.59 19.47 13.68
CA ASN A 395 -13.16 19.48 13.39
C ASN A 395 -12.74 20.84 12.80
N PRO A 396 -11.80 21.58 13.42
CA PRO A 396 -11.34 22.89 12.94
C PRO A 396 -10.59 22.82 11.61
N THR A 397 -10.09 21.63 11.24
CA THR A 397 -9.33 21.39 10.00
C THR A 397 -10.01 20.30 9.17
N PRO A 398 -11.08 20.62 8.42
CA PRO A 398 -11.79 19.67 7.58
C PRO A 398 -10.83 18.98 6.60
N GLY A 399 -10.91 17.65 6.49
CA GLY A 399 -10.04 16.85 5.62
C GLY A 399 -8.81 16.25 6.31
N VAL A 400 -8.43 16.74 7.50
CA VAL A 400 -7.39 16.12 8.31
C VAL A 400 -7.97 14.99 9.17
N LYS A 401 -7.45 13.78 8.98
CA LYS A 401 -7.76 12.62 9.83
C LYS A 401 -6.91 12.67 11.11
N LEU A 402 -7.57 12.67 12.28
CA LEU A 402 -6.89 12.68 13.58
C LEU A 402 -5.90 11.52 13.73
N GLU A 403 -6.24 10.34 13.20
CA GLU A 403 -5.39 9.14 13.23
C GLU A 403 -4.02 9.38 12.61
N ASN A 404 -3.95 10.10 11.48
CA ASN A 404 -2.69 10.39 10.81
C ASN A 404 -1.84 11.38 11.62
N ALA A 405 -2.46 12.45 12.16
CA ALA A 405 -1.76 13.40 13.02
C ALA A 405 -1.23 12.71 14.30
N ALA A 406 -2.04 11.86 14.92
CA ALA A 406 -1.65 11.06 16.07
C ALA A 406 -0.48 10.11 15.75
N ALA A 407 -0.48 9.49 14.57
CA ALA A 407 0.62 8.63 14.11
C ALA A 407 1.94 9.41 13.94
N VAL A 408 1.90 10.62 13.35
CA VAL A 408 3.09 11.49 13.26
C VAL A 408 3.63 11.79 14.65
N VAL A 409 2.77 12.26 15.57
CA VAL A 409 3.15 12.58 16.95
C VAL A 409 3.79 11.39 17.65
N LYS A 410 3.13 10.22 17.63
CA LYS A 410 3.62 8.99 18.27
C LYS A 410 4.98 8.56 17.71
N ASN A 411 5.12 8.54 16.39
CA ASN A 411 6.35 8.10 15.72
C ASN A 411 7.50 9.07 15.98
N CYS A 412 7.26 10.39 15.93
CA CYS A 412 8.29 11.37 16.25
C CYS A 412 8.74 11.30 17.72
N ILE A 413 7.80 11.16 18.68
CA ILE A 413 8.16 10.97 20.09
C ILE A 413 9.05 9.75 20.26
N GLN A 414 8.69 8.63 19.64
CA GLN A 414 9.47 7.40 19.75
C GLN A 414 10.86 7.53 19.13
N ALA A 415 10.96 8.14 17.94
CA ALA A 415 12.24 8.39 17.29
C ALA A 415 13.14 9.29 18.15
N VAL A 416 12.63 10.41 18.68
CA VAL A 416 13.39 11.30 19.57
C VAL A 416 13.82 10.55 20.82
N ARG A 417 12.93 9.79 21.47
CA ARG A 417 13.24 8.98 22.67
C ARG A 417 14.36 7.98 22.41
N LEU A 418 14.39 7.33 21.25
CA LEU A 418 15.46 6.41 20.89
C LEU A 418 16.77 7.16 20.68
N ILE A 419 16.76 8.28 19.97
CA ILE A 419 17.96 9.09 19.69
C ILE A 419 18.61 9.60 20.99
N VAL A 420 17.81 10.10 21.93
CA VAL A 420 18.28 10.64 23.22
C VAL A 420 18.77 9.58 24.21
N GLU A 421 18.74 8.29 23.86
CA GLU A 421 19.51 7.30 24.61
C GLU A 421 21.03 7.56 24.46
N LEU A 422 21.46 8.25 23.39
CA LEU A 422 22.83 8.74 23.28
C LEU A 422 23.06 9.96 24.18
N PRO A 423 24.13 9.97 25.00
CA PRO A 423 24.51 11.14 25.79
C PRO A 423 24.62 12.43 24.96
N ALA A 424 25.35 12.40 23.84
CA ALA A 424 25.53 13.58 22.98
C ALA A 424 24.21 14.15 22.44
N ALA A 425 23.24 13.29 22.13
CA ALA A 425 21.92 13.71 21.68
C ALA A 425 21.13 14.43 22.78
N ARG A 426 21.29 14.00 24.04
CA ARG A 426 20.63 14.65 25.19
C ARG A 426 21.14 16.06 25.39
N ASP A 427 22.45 16.26 25.28
CA ASP A 427 23.05 17.58 25.46
C ASP A 427 22.51 18.57 24.40
N VAL A 428 22.48 18.14 23.14
CA VAL A 428 21.89 18.92 22.04
C VAL A 428 20.40 19.23 22.29
N LEU A 429 19.63 18.22 22.72
CA LEU A 429 18.20 18.42 22.96
C LEU A 429 17.94 19.34 24.18
N LEU A 430 18.75 19.23 25.23
CA LEU A 430 18.65 20.09 26.41
C LEU A 430 18.87 21.56 26.03
N ASP A 431 19.82 21.84 25.13
CA ASP A 431 20.06 23.18 24.61
C ASP A 431 18.87 23.70 23.80
N GLN A 432 18.28 22.86 22.95
CA GLN A 432 17.11 23.23 22.13
C GLN A 432 15.83 23.43 22.93
N LEU A 433 15.67 22.70 24.04
CA LEU A 433 14.47 22.78 24.89
C LEU A 433 14.61 23.81 26.02
N ARG A 434 15.58 24.74 25.96
CA ARG A 434 15.70 25.84 26.94
C ARG A 434 14.59 26.87 26.71
N GLY A 435 13.64 26.93 27.65
CA GLY A 435 12.56 27.93 27.65
C GLY A 435 11.31 27.44 28.38
N ASP A 436 10.45 28.37 28.81
CA ASP A 436 9.18 28.02 29.45
C ASP A 436 8.18 27.45 28.43
N ASP A 437 8.22 27.91 27.19
CA ASP A 437 7.35 27.48 26.08
C ASP A 437 7.56 26.02 25.66
N THR A 438 8.65 25.38 26.12
CA THR A 438 8.98 23.99 25.78
C THR A 438 8.49 22.98 26.82
N TYR A 439 7.87 23.42 27.92
CA TYR A 439 7.44 22.53 29.01
C TYR A 439 6.50 21.43 28.51
N THR A 440 5.53 21.78 27.66
CA THR A 440 4.57 20.82 27.08
C THR A 440 5.30 19.76 26.25
N LEU A 441 6.27 20.17 25.43
CA LEU A 441 7.07 19.26 24.61
C LEU A 441 7.97 18.35 25.47
N ARG A 442 8.61 18.90 26.50
CA ARG A 442 9.40 18.13 27.48
C ARG A 442 8.55 17.08 28.18
N ARG A 443 7.35 17.46 28.63
CA ARG A 443 6.39 16.55 29.26
C ARG A 443 5.96 15.45 28.30
N GLN A 444 5.61 15.79 27.06
CA GLN A 444 5.23 14.82 26.03
C GLN A 444 6.35 13.81 25.77
N LEU A 445 7.60 14.27 25.67
CA LEU A 445 8.76 13.43 25.41
C LEU A 445 9.17 12.58 26.62
N PHE A 446 9.14 13.11 27.85
CA PHE A 446 9.85 12.50 28.98
C PHE A 446 8.99 12.13 30.20
N TYR A 447 7.69 12.42 30.19
CA TYR A 447 6.81 11.98 31.27
C TYR A 447 6.83 10.45 31.40
N GLN A 448 7.01 9.96 32.63
CA GLN A 448 7.15 8.53 32.96
C GLN A 448 8.33 7.84 32.26
N THR A 449 9.39 8.57 31.95
CA THR A 449 10.65 8.01 31.44
C THR A 449 11.78 8.19 32.46
N PRO A 450 12.89 7.42 32.37
CA PRO A 450 14.06 7.61 33.22
C PRO A 450 14.70 8.99 33.11
N PHE A 451 14.39 9.76 32.06
CA PHE A 451 14.96 11.07 31.79
C PHE A 451 14.11 12.22 32.36
N GLN A 452 13.01 11.92 33.05
CA GLN A 452 12.08 12.91 33.57
C GLN A 452 12.76 14.02 34.40
N GLU A 453 13.66 13.65 35.33
CA GLU A 453 14.40 14.61 36.16
C GLU A 453 15.41 15.43 35.34
N ALA A 454 16.15 14.77 34.43
CA ALA A 454 17.16 15.41 33.59
C ALA A 454 16.58 16.52 32.70
N PHE A 455 15.32 16.37 32.28
CA PHE A 455 14.60 17.37 31.47
C PHE A 455 13.65 18.26 32.29
N GLY A 456 13.72 18.21 33.64
CA GLY A 456 12.95 19.08 34.51
C GLY A 456 11.43 18.88 34.44
N VAL A 457 10.97 17.67 34.12
CA VAL A 457 9.54 17.32 34.05
C VAL A 457 9.07 16.89 35.44
N ARG A 458 8.21 17.69 36.09
CA ARG A 458 7.71 17.37 37.43
C ARG A 458 6.53 16.39 37.36
N PRO A 459 6.40 15.43 38.30
CA PRO A 459 5.15 14.70 38.49
C PRO A 459 4.04 15.69 38.87
N VAL A 460 2.83 15.50 38.33
CA VAL A 460 1.65 16.28 38.73
C VAL A 460 1.11 15.76 40.04
#